data_AF-A0A0Q6KEC6-F1
#
_entry.id   AF-A0A0Q6KEC6-F1
#
_cell.length_a   1.000
_cell.length_b   1.000
_cell.length_c   1.000
_cell.angle_alpha   90.00
_cell.angle_beta   90.00
_cell.angle_gamma   90.00
#
_symmetry.space_group_name_H-M   'P 1'
#
loop_
_entity.id
_entity.type
_entity.pdbx_description
1 polymer ?
#
loop_
_entity_poly.entity_id
_entity_poly.type
_entity_poly.pdbx_seq_one_letter_code
_entity_poly.pdbx_strand_id
1 'polypeptide(L)' 'MRPSDRGRGVATRAIVGMLKVAAEMGLSDITAVCEVDNSASIATIERAGGELLDRQGATVRYRISVAR' A
#
# COMPACT_ATOMS: atom_id res chain seq x y z
N MET A 1 -0.97 10.87 7.60
CA MET A 1 0.17 11.56 6.95
C MET A 1 -0.02 13.08 7.06
N ARG A 2 0.96 13.83 7.60
CA ARG A 2 0.85 15.29 7.65
C ARG A 2 1.03 15.89 6.24
N PRO A 3 0.37 17.01 5.88
CA PRO A 3 0.55 17.64 4.57
C PRO A 3 2.01 17.98 4.24
N SER A 4 2.80 18.38 5.24
CA SER A 4 4.23 18.70 5.13
C SER A 4 5.13 17.52 4.73
N ASP A 5 4.62 16.28 4.82
CA ASP A 5 5.38 15.07 4.57
C ASP A 5 5.10 14.47 3.18
N ARG A 6 4.21 15.10 2.40
CA ARG A 6 3.86 14.66 1.04
C ARG A 6 5.06 14.77 0.09
N GLY A 7 5.11 13.87 -0.89
CA GLY A 7 6.20 13.84 -1.89
C GLY A 7 7.55 13.37 -1.35
N ARG A 8 7.68 13.08 -0.05
CA ARG A 8 8.95 12.67 0.60
C ARG A 8 9.06 11.17 0.84
N GLY A 9 8.20 10.37 0.19
CA GLY A 9 8.19 8.90 0.30
C GLY A 9 7.85 8.35 1.70
N VAL A 10 7.39 9.19 2.63
CA VAL A 10 7.11 8.78 4.01
C VAL A 10 6.01 7.71 4.07
N ALA A 11 4.95 7.85 3.27
CA ALA A 11 3.86 6.88 3.23
C ALA A 11 4.32 5.52 2.67
N THR A 12 5.11 5.51 1.59
CA THR A 12 5.69 4.29 1.02
C THR A 12 6.59 3.59 2.05
N ARG A 13 7.45 4.34 2.76
CA ARG A 13 8.28 3.76 3.83
C ARG A 13 7.46 3.19 4.99
N ALA A 14 6.33 3.81 5.32
CA ALA A 14 5.42 3.28 6.32
C ALA A 14 4.83 1.92 5.88
N ILE A 15 4.38 1.80 4.61
CA ILE A 15 3.91 0.50 4.07
C ILE A 15 5.01 -0.55 4.13
N VAL A 16 6.22 -0.24 3.67
CA VAL A 16 7.36 -1.18 3.74
C VAL A 16 7.67 -1.58 5.19
N GLY A 17 7.55 -0.67 6.15
CA GLY A 17 7.65 -1.00 7.57
C GLY A 17 6.57 -1.96 8.05
N MET A 18 5.31 -1.76 7.63
CA MET A 18 4.21 -2.67 7.94
C MET A 18 4.41 -4.07 7.34
N LEU A 19 5.01 -4.19 6.16
CA LEU A 19 5.35 -5.49 5.57
C LEU A 19 6.33 -6.29 6.43
N LYS A 20 7.28 -5.64 7.10
CA LYS A 20 8.19 -6.32 8.04
C LYS A 20 7.43 -6.90 9.23
N VAL A 21 6.50 -6.12 9.80
CA VAL A 21 5.63 -6.60 10.88
C VAL A 21 4.74 -7.75 10.39
N ALA A 22 4.20 -7.66 9.17
CA ALA A 22 3.43 -8.73 8.56
C ALA A 22 4.25 -10.02 8.38
N ALA A 23 5.53 -9.91 8.02
CA ALA A 23 6.45 -11.04 7.93
C ALA A 23 6.67 -11.72 9.29
N GLU A 24 6.89 -10.91 10.34
CA GLU A 24 7.02 -11.40 11.72
C GLU A 24 5.75 -12.13 12.21
N MET A 25 4.59 -11.74 11.70
CA MET A 25 3.30 -12.41 11.96
C MET A 25 3.05 -13.63 11.07
N GLY A 26 3.96 -13.98 10.15
CA GLY A 26 3.83 -15.12 9.24
C GLY A 26 2.82 -14.92 8.10
N LEU A 27 2.47 -13.67 7.77
CA LEU A 27 1.57 -13.37 6.65
C LEU A 27 2.32 -13.46 5.32
N SER A 28 1.64 -13.95 4.28
CA SER A 28 2.16 -14.02 2.90
C SER A 28 1.98 -12.72 2.13
N ASP A 29 0.92 -11.99 2.43
CA ASP A 29 0.53 -10.77 1.73
C ASP A 29 -0.38 -9.91 2.59
N ILE A 30 -0.50 -8.64 2.22
CA ILE A 30 -1.49 -7.71 2.76
C ILE A 30 -2.36 -7.17 1.63
N THR A 31 -3.60 -6.81 1.95
CA THR A 31 -4.50 -6.12 1.02
C THR A 31 -4.61 -4.65 1.40
N ALA A 32 -4.31 -3.77 0.45
CA ALA A 32 -4.54 -2.33 0.56
C ALA A 32 -5.76 -1.93 -0.27
N VAL A 33 -6.60 -1.04 0.26
CA VAL A 33 -7.81 -0.55 -0.41
C VAL A 33 -7.81 0.97 -0.37
N CYS A 34 -8.14 1.62 -1.48
CA CYS A 34 -8.36 3.06 -1.52
C CYS A 34 -9.41 3.44 -2.57
N GLU A 35 -9.86 4.69 -2.54
CA GLU A 35 -10.78 5.22 -3.55
C GLU A 35 -10.13 5.30 -4.93
N VAL A 36 -10.91 5.09 -5.99
CA VAL A 36 -10.45 5.04 -7.39
C VAL A 36 -9.81 6.34 -7.88
N ASP A 37 -10.18 7.48 -7.30
CA ASP A 37 -9.67 8.82 -7.64
C ASP A 37 -8.54 9.27 -6.71
N ASN A 38 -8.17 8.45 -5.72
CA ASN A 38 -7.08 8.72 -4.80
C ASN A 38 -5.72 8.36 -5.43
N SER A 39 -5.35 9.13 -6.46
CA SER A 39 -4.09 8.99 -7.21
C SER A 39 -2.85 8.96 -6.32
N ALA A 40 -2.84 9.71 -5.22
CA ALA A 40 -1.73 9.71 -4.27
C ALA A 40 -1.58 8.38 -3.53
N SER A 41 -2.69 7.76 -3.11
CA SER A 41 -2.67 6.45 -2.45
C SER A 41 -2.34 5.34 -3.43
N ILE A 42 -2.95 5.35 -4.62
CA ILE A 42 -2.63 4.41 -5.72
C ILE A 42 -1.13 4.41 -5.99
N ALA A 43 -0.55 5.58 -6.24
CA ALA A 43 0.86 5.69 -6.56
C ALA A 43 1.78 5.39 -5.36
N THR A 44 1.27 5.48 -4.13
CA THR A 44 2.00 5.07 -2.91
C THR A 44 2.04 3.54 -2.80
N ILE A 45 0.90 2.89 -3.03
CA ILE A 45 0.71 1.43 -2.95
C ILE A 45 1.53 0.75 -4.05
N GLU A 46 1.42 1.22 -5.30
CA GLU A 46 2.17 0.67 -6.43
C GLU A 46 3.69 0.78 -6.21
N ARG A 47 4.18 1.92 -5.69
CA ARG A 47 5.59 2.08 -5.32
C ARG A 47 6.05 1.18 -4.17
N ALA A 48 5.12 0.73 -3.32
CA ALA A 48 5.42 -0.23 -2.27
C ALA A 48 5.39 -1.69 -2.75
N GLY A 49 5.19 -1.93 -4.05
CA GLY A 49 5.09 -3.26 -4.64
C GLY A 49 3.65 -3.80 -4.69
N GLY A 50 2.65 -2.92 -4.60
CA GLY A 50 1.26 -3.31 -4.73
C GLY A 50 0.89 -3.68 -6.16
N GLU A 51 0.28 -4.84 -6.32
CA GLU A 51 -0.28 -5.35 -7.57
C GLU A 51 -1.81 -5.20 -7.52
N LEU A 52 -2.40 -4.61 -8.56
CA LEU A 52 -3.85 -4.40 -8.64
C LEU A 52 -4.55 -5.76 -8.66
N LEU A 53 -5.45 -5.99 -7.70
CA LEU A 53 -6.31 -7.16 -7.67
C LEU A 53 -7.57 -6.92 -8.49
N ASP A 54 -8.33 -5.90 -8.10
CA ASP A 54 -9.58 -5.53 -8.76
C ASP A 54 -10.02 -4.12 -8.40
N ARG A 55 -11.13 -3.72 -9.01
CA ARG A 55 -11.88 -2.51 -8.70
C ARG A 55 -13.29 -2.92 -8.28
N GLN A 56 -13.74 -2.39 -7.15
CA GLN A 56 -15.09 -2.60 -6.63
C GLN A 56 -15.77 -1.25 -6.40
N GLY A 57 -16.69 -0.91 -7.30
CA GLY A 57 -17.38 0.38 -7.31
C GLY A 57 -16.40 1.56 -7.32
N ALA A 58 -16.41 2.34 -6.23
CA ALA A 58 -15.56 3.51 -6.03
C ALA A 58 -14.20 3.18 -5.39
N THR A 59 -13.85 1.90 -5.20
CA THR A 59 -12.58 1.49 -4.59
C THR A 59 -11.75 0.60 -5.49
N VAL A 60 -10.44 0.66 -5.33
CA VAL A 60 -9.45 -0.25 -5.92
C VAL A 60 -8.74 -1.00 -4.81
N ARG A 61 -8.47 -2.29 -5.04
CA ARG A 61 -7.78 -3.16 -4.10
C ARG A 61 -6.48 -3.65 -4.70
N TYR A 62 -5.43 -3.65 -3.90
CA TYR A 62 -4.10 -4.11 -4.26
C TYR A 62 -3.62 -5.18 -3.30
N ARG A 63 -2.91 -6.18 -3.81
CA ARG A 63 -2.14 -7.12 -3.00
C ARG A 63 -0.70 -6.61 -2.93
N ILE A 64 -0.11 -6.66 -1.75
CA ILE A 64 1.34 -6.44 -1.59
C ILE A 64 1.93 -7.71 -0.98
N SER A 65 2.82 -8.36 -1.73
CA SER A 65 3.52 -9.56 -1.27
C SER A 65 4.47 -9.23 -0.12
N VAL A 66 4.42 -10.03 0.94
CA VAL A 66 5.38 -9.97 2.03
C VAL A 66 6.58 -10.84 1.63
N ALA A 67 7.72 -10.21 1.38
CA ALA A 67 8.96 -10.94 1.16
C ALA A 67 9.33 -11.70 2.45
N ARG A 68 9.64 -12.99 2.31
CA ARG A 68 10.16 -13.82 3.41
C ARG A 68 11.59 -13.46 3.78
#